data_AF-A0A4Z0A4L1-F1
#
_entry.id   AF-A0A4Z0A4L1-F1
#
_cell.length_a   1.000
_cell.length_b   1.000
_cell.length_c   1.000
_cell.angle_alpha   90.00
_cell.angle_beta   90.00
_cell.angle_gamma   90.00
#
_symmetry.space_group_name_H-M   'P 1'
#
loop_
_entity.id
_entity.type
_entity.pdbx_description
1 polymer ?
#
loop_
_entity_poly.entity_id
_entity_poly.type
_entity_poly.pdbx_seq_one_letter_code
_entity_poly.pdbx_strand_id
1 'polypeptide(L)'
;MLGVAWATLPEASLERERKGVLLVGVAAVIHGTKQYLGIPLAVGMLTRLAVLKLLKPAGVRRFFAYFGPVAVLGLLYTIIVLFANQGKRIIDNIGSVFRICVPLVLYFSIVWTSTFFAFWAFSRSRRGSTMGGYDKAVTQAFTAGSNNASIPVPP
;
A
#
# COMPACT_ATOMS: atom_id res chain seq x y z
N MET A 1 10.50 3.66 -17.81
CA MET A 1 11.42 3.55 -18.95
C MET A 1 12.91 3.70 -18.61
N LEU A 2 13.30 4.17 -17.42
CA LEU A 2 14.72 4.30 -17.01
C LEU A 2 15.43 2.98 -16.63
N GLY A 3 14.69 1.92 -16.27
CA GLY A 3 15.29 0.65 -15.81
C GLY A 3 15.85 -0.25 -16.92
N VAL A 4 15.36 -0.12 -18.16
CA VAL A 4 15.83 -0.94 -19.31
C VAL A 4 17.03 -0.29 -20.00
N ALA A 5 17.09 1.05 -20.01
CA ALA A 5 18.27 1.81 -20.42
C ALA A 5 19.48 1.63 -19.48
N TRP A 6 19.23 1.24 -18.22
CA TRP A 6 20.23 0.93 -17.19
C TRP A 6 20.98 -0.40 -17.44
N ALA A 7 20.34 -1.35 -18.14
CA ALA A 7 20.91 -2.68 -18.39
C ALA A 7 21.77 -2.77 -19.67
N THR A 8 21.73 -1.75 -20.53
CA THR A 8 22.24 -1.82 -21.91
C THR A 8 23.45 -0.92 -22.20
N LEU A 9 23.90 -0.08 -21.26
CA LEU A 9 25.04 0.82 -21.46
C LEU A 9 26.25 0.40 -20.58
N PRO A 10 27.28 -0.25 -21.15
CA PRO A 10 28.46 -0.73 -20.43
C PRO A 10 29.59 0.32 -20.42
N GLU A 11 29.29 1.59 -20.12
CA GLU A 11 30.27 2.68 -20.13
C GLU A 11 30.78 2.97 -18.71
N ALA A 12 32.03 2.58 -18.41
CA ALA A 12 32.67 2.78 -17.10
C ALA A 12 32.89 4.26 -16.71
N SER A 13 32.83 5.16 -17.70
CA SER A 13 33.03 6.60 -17.54
C SER A 13 31.88 7.30 -16.79
N LEU A 14 30.67 6.74 -16.78
CA LEU A 14 29.47 7.33 -16.17
C LEU A 14 29.13 6.76 -14.78
N GLU A 15 30.02 5.97 -14.18
CA GLU A 15 29.77 5.30 -12.90
C GLU A 15 29.56 6.29 -11.74
N ARG A 16 30.26 7.42 -11.76
CA ARG A 16 30.22 8.46 -10.72
C ARG A 16 28.91 9.27 -10.79
N GLU A 17 28.44 9.59 -11.99
CA GLU A 17 27.14 10.24 -12.20
C GLU A 17 25.98 9.29 -11.88
N ARG A 18 26.09 8.01 -12.24
CA ARG A 18 25.10 6.98 -11.89
C ARG A 18 24.93 6.84 -10.38
N LYS A 19 26.04 6.81 -9.63
CA LYS A 19 26.00 6.80 -8.16
C LYS A 19 25.42 8.11 -7.61
N GLY A 20 25.78 9.25 -8.19
CA GLY A 20 25.22 10.56 -7.81
C GLY A 20 23.69 10.63 -7.97
N VAL A 21 23.17 10.28 -9.15
CA VAL A 21 21.72 10.30 -9.43
C VAL A 21 20.97 9.28 -8.56
N LEU A 22 21.54 8.08 -8.35
CA LEU A 22 20.93 7.08 -7.47
C LEU A 22 20.89 7.57 -6.02
N LEU A 23 21.97 8.17 -5.52
CA LEU A 23 22.04 8.70 -4.16
C LEU A 23 21.06 9.86 -3.96
N VAL A 24 20.94 10.77 -4.94
CA VAL A 24 19.97 11.88 -4.90
C VAL A 24 18.53 11.35 -4.95
N GLY A 25 18.25 10.38 -5.83
CA GLY A 25 16.93 9.75 -5.93
C GLY A 25 16.55 9.00 -4.65
N VAL A 26 17.47 8.19 -4.10
CA VAL A 26 17.26 7.47 -2.83
C VAL A 26 17.09 8.45 -1.68
N ALA A 27 17.90 9.51 -1.61
CA ALA A 27 17.75 10.55 -0.60
C ALA A 27 16.38 11.24 -0.68
N ALA A 28 15.91 11.58 -1.89
CA ALA A 28 14.59 12.19 -2.10
C ALA A 28 13.44 11.26 -1.66
N VAL A 29 13.52 9.96 -2.00
CA VAL A 29 12.53 8.95 -1.58
C VAL A 29 12.53 8.79 -0.06
N ILE A 30 13.71 8.71 0.57
CA ILE A 30 13.83 8.59 2.03
C ILE A 30 13.24 9.83 2.72
N HIS A 31 13.59 11.02 2.25
CA HIS A 31 13.07 12.27 2.80
C HIS A 31 11.54 12.31 2.70
N GLY A 32 10.98 12.14 1.50
CA GLY A 32 9.54 12.13 1.30
C GLY A 32 8.84 11.08 2.17
N THR A 33 9.35 9.85 2.19
CA THR A 33 8.76 8.76 3.00
C THR A 33 8.79 9.09 4.49
N LYS A 34 9.85 9.70 5.00
CA LYS A 34 9.94 10.11 6.42
C LYS A 34 8.84 11.12 6.78
N GLN A 35 8.58 12.11 5.94
CA GLN A 35 7.55 13.10 6.23
C GLN A 35 6.13 12.55 6.09
N TYR A 36 5.84 11.82 5.01
CA TYR A 36 4.48 11.34 4.73
C TYR A 36 4.10 10.07 5.51
N LEU A 37 5.06 9.22 5.86
CA LEU A 37 4.80 7.97 6.58
C LEU A 37 5.40 8.01 8.00
N GLY A 38 6.64 8.49 8.15
CA GLY A 38 7.36 8.46 9.42
C GLY A 38 6.71 9.28 10.52
N ILE A 39 6.35 10.54 10.26
CA ILE A 39 5.73 11.41 11.29
C ILE A 39 4.35 10.89 11.71
N PRO A 40 3.41 10.58 10.79
CA PRO A 40 2.11 10.06 11.19
C PRO A 40 2.19 8.74 11.95
N LEU A 41 3.11 7.84 11.56
CA LEU A 41 3.33 6.58 12.25
C LEU A 41 3.82 6.79 13.69
N ALA A 42 4.79 7.69 13.88
CA ALA A 42 5.33 8.02 15.20
C ALA A 42 4.24 8.62 16.12
N VAL A 43 3.46 9.57 15.60
CA VAL A 43 2.35 10.19 16.34
C VAL A 43 1.29 9.15 16.70
N GLY A 44 0.92 8.28 15.75
CA GLY A 44 -0.04 7.20 16.00
C GLY A 44 0.45 6.22 17.07
N MET A 45 1.74 5.86 17.03
CA MET A 45 2.34 4.97 18.03
C MET A 45 2.38 5.60 19.42
N LEU A 46 2.81 6.87 19.52
CA LEU A 46 2.80 7.61 20.79
C LEU A 46 1.38 7.73 21.37
N THR A 47 0.40 8.04 20.52
CA THR A 47 -1.02 8.12 20.91
C THR A 47 -1.50 6.77 21.45
N ARG A 48 -1.18 5.66 20.77
CA ARG A 48 -1.53 4.31 21.23
C ARG A 48 -0.91 3.99 22.59
N LEU A 49 0.38 4.27 22.78
CA LEU A 49 1.07 4.01 24.04
C LEU A 49 0.53 4.86 25.18
N ALA A 50 0.23 6.13 24.92
CA ALA A 50 -0.39 7.01 25.90
C ALA A 50 -1.77 6.49 26.34
N VAL A 51 -2.64 6.12 25.38
CA VAL A 51 -3.99 5.61 25.68
C VAL A 51 -3.95 4.31 26.49
N LEU A 52 -3.04 3.40 26.18
CA LEU A 52 -2.88 2.14 26.91
C LEU A 52 -2.35 2.34 28.34
N LYS A 53 -1.52 3.35 28.58
CA LYS A 53 -0.98 3.64 29.92
C LYS A 53 -1.93 4.46 30.78
N LEU A 54 -2.70 5.37 30.18
CA LEU A 54 -3.54 6.34 30.90
C LEU A 54 -4.96 5.83 31.17
N LEU A 55 -5.53 4.98 30.30
CA LEU A 55 -6.94 4.56 30.40
C LEU A 55 -7.07 3.11 30.88
N LYS A 56 -8.09 2.87 31.70
CA LYS A 56 -8.55 1.50 32.03
C LYS A 56 -9.01 0.76 30.75
N PRO A 57 -9.01 -0.59 30.72
CA PRO A 57 -9.37 -1.37 29.53
C PRO A 57 -10.72 -0.98 28.89
N ALA A 58 -11.72 -0.63 29.70
CA ALA A 58 -13.02 -0.14 29.22
C ALA A 58 -12.92 1.22 28.49
N GLY A 59 -12.05 2.12 28.97
CA GLY A 59 -11.77 3.42 28.34
C GLY A 59 -11.01 3.27 27.02
N VAL A 60 -10.06 2.33 26.96
CA VAL A 60 -9.32 2.00 25.73
C VAL A 60 -10.26 1.51 24.63
N ARG A 61 -11.17 0.58 24.95
CA ARG A 61 -12.16 0.06 23.99
C ARG A 61 -13.08 1.17 23.45
N ARG A 62 -13.51 2.09 24.32
CA ARG A 62 -14.35 3.23 23.93
C ARG A 62 -13.60 4.23 23.03
N PHE A 63 -12.32 4.48 23.33
CA PHE A 63 -11.46 5.35 22.52
C PHE A 63 -11.32 4.83 21.08
N PHE A 64 -11.00 3.54 20.91
CA PHE A 64 -10.87 2.95 19.57
C PHE A 64 -12.19 2.89 18.80
N ALA A 65 -13.32 2.67 19.49
CA ALA A 65 -14.64 2.67 18.86
C ALA A 65 -15.00 4.06 18.28
N TYR A 66 -14.56 5.14 18.92
CA TYR A 66 -14.82 6.50 18.44
C TYR A 66 -13.88 6.94 17.32
N PHE A 67 -12.61 6.52 17.36
CA PHE A 67 -11.62 6.88 16.34
C PHE A 67 -11.82 6.15 15.00
N GLY A 68 -12.39 4.94 15.03
CA GLY A 68 -12.70 4.16 13.82
C GLY A 68 -13.51 4.94 12.76
N PRO A 69 -14.70 5.49 13.08
CA PRO A 69 -15.48 6.24 12.12
C PRO A 69 -14.81 7.54 11.66
N VAL A 70 -14.01 8.20 12.51
CA VAL A 70 -13.26 9.41 12.12
C VAL A 70 -12.26 9.12 11.00
N ALA A 71 -11.59 7.96 11.03
CA ALA A 71 -10.66 7.56 9.98
C ALA A 71 -11.37 7.37 8.63
N VAL A 72 -12.55 6.74 8.63
CA VAL A 72 -13.36 6.54 7.43
C VAL A 72 -13.87 7.88 6.88
N LEU A 73 -14.31 8.79 7.75
CA LEU A 73 -14.72 10.13 7.35
C LEU A 73 -13.57 10.94 6.76
N GLY A 74 -12.36 10.85 7.33
CA GLY A 74 -11.16 11.50 6.79
C GLY A 74 -10.74 10.95 5.42
N LEU A 75 -10.86 9.63 5.22
CA LEU A 75 -10.64 9.00 3.92
C LEU A 75 -11.66 9.49 2.90
N LEU A 76 -12.95 9.52 3.26
CA LEU A 76 -14.03 9.99 2.39
C LEU A 76 -13.86 11.46 2.02
N TYR A 77 -13.52 12.31 2.99
CA TYR A 77 -13.21 13.72 2.75
C TYR A 77 -12.07 13.87 1.72
N THR A 78 -10.99 13.12 1.88
CA THR A 78 -9.86 13.14 0.96
C THR A 78 -10.28 12.73 -0.46
N ILE A 79 -11.08 11.67 -0.57
CA ILE A 79 -11.65 11.22 -1.86
C ILE A 79 -12.46 12.36 -2.49
N ILE A 80 -13.39 12.97 -1.75
CA ILE A 80 -14.23 14.06 -2.26
C ILE A 80 -13.36 15.24 -2.74
N VAL A 81 -12.36 15.64 -1.96
CA VAL A 81 -11.46 16.75 -2.32
C VAL A 81 -10.63 16.42 -3.56
N LEU A 82 -10.10 15.19 -3.68
CA LEU A 82 -9.37 14.75 -4.86
C LEU A 82 -10.25 14.78 -6.12
N PHE A 83 -11.47 14.25 -6.02
CA PHE A 83 -12.43 14.27 -7.11
C PHE A 83 -12.92 15.68 -7.43
N ALA A 84 -13.07 16.57 -6.45
CA ALA A 84 -13.43 17.97 -6.71
C ALA A 84 -12.32 18.72 -7.47
N ASN A 85 -11.05 18.50 -7.08
CA ASN A 85 -9.91 19.18 -7.69
C ASN A 85 -9.53 18.63 -9.08
N GLN A 86 -9.78 17.35 -9.35
CA GLN A 86 -9.37 16.70 -10.60
C GLN A 86 -10.54 16.16 -11.44
N GLY A 87 -11.78 16.35 -10.98
CA GLY A 87 -12.97 15.71 -11.54
C GLY A 87 -13.24 16.01 -13.01
N LYS A 88 -13.05 17.26 -13.44
CA LYS A 88 -13.21 17.64 -14.86
C LYS A 88 -12.25 16.85 -15.77
N ARG A 89 -10.98 16.77 -15.40
CA ARG A 89 -9.95 16.02 -16.15
C ARG A 89 -10.21 14.51 -16.17
N ILE A 90 -10.75 13.97 -15.07
CA ILE A 90 -11.12 12.56 -14.92
C ILE A 90 -12.30 12.22 -15.83
N ILE A 91 -13.33 13.07 -15.88
CA ILE A 91 -14.51 12.88 -16.71
C ILE A 91 -14.13 12.94 -18.20
N ASP A 92 -13.29 13.91 -18.59
CA ASP A 92 -12.84 14.08 -19.98
C ASP A 92 -11.94 12.93 -20.47
N ASN A 93 -11.31 12.18 -19.56
CA ASN A 93 -10.36 11.10 -19.87
C ASN A 93 -10.78 9.75 -19.25
N ILE A 94 -12.08 9.45 -19.23
CA ILE A 94 -12.59 8.22 -18.61
C ILE A 94 -11.96 6.93 -19.18
N GLY A 95 -11.61 6.93 -20.48
CA GLY A 95 -10.94 5.80 -21.13
C GLY A 95 -9.52 5.55 -20.61
N SER A 96 -8.79 6.61 -20.21
CA SER A 96 -7.46 6.48 -19.60
C SER A 96 -7.55 5.90 -18.19
N VAL A 97 -8.55 6.35 -17.42
CA VAL A 97 -8.82 5.83 -16.06
C VAL A 97 -9.15 4.34 -16.11
N PHE A 98 -9.99 3.91 -17.06
CA PHE A 98 -10.34 2.49 -17.20
C PHE A 98 -9.12 1.61 -17.52
N ARG A 99 -8.19 2.11 -18.37
CA ARG A 99 -6.93 1.40 -18.68
C ARG A 99 -6.01 1.23 -17.48
N ILE A 100 -6.16 2.04 -16.44
CA ILE A 100 -5.41 1.92 -15.18
C ILE A 100 -6.17 1.04 -14.18
N CYS A 101 -7.49 1.22 -14.07
CA CYS A 101 -8.33 0.46 -13.14
C CYS A 101 -8.40 -1.03 -13.50
N VAL A 102 -8.53 -1.39 -14.79
CA VAL A 102 -8.67 -2.78 -15.20
C VAL A 102 -7.46 -3.64 -14.82
N PRO A 103 -6.20 -3.27 -15.15
CA PRO A 103 -5.03 -4.03 -14.71
C PRO A 103 -4.93 -4.12 -13.19
N LEU A 104 -5.31 -3.06 -12.46
CA LEU A 104 -5.25 -3.04 -11.00
C LEU A 104 -6.24 -4.03 -10.38
N VAL A 105 -7.49 -4.04 -10.86
CA VAL A 105 -8.52 -5.00 -10.41
C VAL A 105 -8.17 -6.43 -10.79
N LEU A 106 -7.64 -6.62 -11.99
CA LEU A 106 -7.20 -7.95 -12.46
C LEU A 106 -6.02 -8.47 -11.63
N TYR A 107 -5.00 -7.63 -11.39
CA TYR A 107 -3.87 -7.95 -10.51
C TYR A 107 -4.36 -8.35 -9.11
N PHE A 108 -5.20 -7.51 -8.49
CA PHE A 108 -5.78 -7.80 -7.18
C PHE A 108 -6.52 -9.13 -7.18
N SER A 109 -7.39 -9.36 -8.16
CA SER A 109 -8.22 -10.57 -8.25
C SER A 109 -7.37 -11.83 -8.43
N ILE A 110 -6.32 -11.77 -9.26
CA ILE A 110 -5.40 -12.89 -9.49
C ILE A 110 -4.60 -13.19 -8.23
N VAL A 111 -3.94 -12.18 -7.62
CA VAL A 111 -3.11 -12.38 -6.43
C VAL A 111 -3.96 -12.83 -5.24
N TRP A 112 -5.14 -12.25 -5.05
CA TRP A 112 -6.07 -12.64 -4.00
C TRP A 112 -6.54 -14.09 -4.19
N THR A 113 -7.03 -14.45 -5.38
CA THR A 113 -7.57 -15.80 -5.65
C THR A 113 -6.47 -16.86 -5.58
N SER A 114 -5.29 -16.59 -6.14
CA SER A 114 -4.14 -17.50 -6.09
C SER A 114 -3.63 -17.71 -4.66
N THR A 115 -3.51 -16.64 -3.88
CA THR A 115 -3.09 -16.74 -2.46
C THR A 115 -4.14 -17.48 -1.64
N PHE A 116 -5.43 -17.18 -1.84
CA PHE A 116 -6.52 -17.87 -1.16
C PHE A 116 -6.54 -19.37 -1.50
N PHE A 117 -6.44 -19.72 -2.78
CA PHE A 117 -6.44 -21.13 -3.22
C PHE A 117 -5.18 -21.87 -2.76
N ALA A 118 -4.01 -21.22 -2.77
CA ALA A 118 -2.77 -21.79 -2.25
C ALA A 118 -2.87 -22.10 -0.75
N PHE A 119 -3.40 -21.16 0.05
CA PHE A 119 -3.64 -21.38 1.49
C PHE A 119 -4.71 -22.44 1.74
N TRP A 120 -5.78 -22.46 0.93
CA TRP A 120 -6.85 -23.45 1.03
C TRP A 120 -6.35 -24.86 0.70
N ALA A 121 -5.56 -25.03 -0.37
CA ALA A 121 -4.94 -26.29 -0.75
C ALA A 121 -3.90 -26.75 0.29
N PHE A 122 -3.10 -25.82 0.82
CA PHE A 122 -2.13 -26.10 1.87
C PHE A 122 -2.79 -26.51 3.20
N SER A 123 -3.91 -25.89 3.55
CA SER A 123 -4.71 -26.24 4.75
C SER A 123 -5.32 -27.65 4.67
N ARG A 124 -5.47 -28.23 3.47
CA ARG A 124 -5.95 -29.60 3.27
C ARG A 124 -4.84 -30.65 3.33
N SER A 125 -3.57 -30.23 3.31
CA SER A 125 -2.41 -31.11 3.40
C SER A 125 -2.09 -31.48 4.86
N ARG A 126 -1.56 -32.69 5.11
CA ARG A 126 -1.25 -33.20 6.48
C ARG A 126 -0.30 -32.31 7.30
N ARG A 127 0.42 -31.38 6.67
CA ARG A 127 1.31 -30.40 7.33
C ARG A 127 0.64 -29.08 7.72
N GLY A 128 -0.57 -28.81 7.22
CA GLY A 128 -1.24 -27.49 7.33
C GLY A 128 -2.40 -27.41 8.32
N SER A 129 -2.80 -28.53 8.96
CA SER A 129 -3.95 -28.57 9.88
C SER A 129 -3.80 -27.64 11.09
N THR A 130 -2.57 -27.28 11.45
CA THR A 130 -2.25 -26.36 12.55
C THR A 130 -2.22 -24.88 12.14
N MET A 131 -2.16 -24.57 10.82
CA MET A 131 -1.98 -23.19 10.30
C MET A 131 -3.24 -22.50 9.78
N GLY A 132 -4.42 -23.12 9.94
CA GLY A 132 -5.63 -22.35 10.25
C GLY A 132 -6.65 -22.17 9.12
N GLY A 133 -7.92 -22.26 9.53
CA GLY A 133 -9.12 -22.26 8.67
C GLY A 133 -9.41 -20.97 7.89
N TYR A 134 -10.61 -20.94 7.29
CA TYR A 134 -11.07 -19.95 6.31
C TYR A 134 -10.73 -18.49 6.68
N ASP A 135 -10.95 -18.07 7.93
CA ASP A 135 -10.70 -16.70 8.39
C ASP A 135 -9.23 -16.24 8.22
N LYS A 136 -8.27 -17.15 8.44
CA LYS A 136 -6.85 -16.84 8.29
C LYS A 136 -6.45 -16.77 6.82
N ALA A 137 -6.94 -17.70 6.00
CA ALA A 137 -6.70 -17.71 4.56
C ALA A 137 -7.24 -16.44 3.87
N VAL A 138 -8.45 -16.00 4.24
CA VAL A 138 -9.04 -14.75 3.72
C VAL A 138 -8.22 -13.53 4.12
N THR A 139 -7.81 -13.44 5.40
CA THR A 139 -7.00 -12.30 5.89
C THR A 139 -5.64 -12.22 5.17
N GLN A 140 -4.98 -13.36 4.95
CA GLN A 140 -3.70 -13.42 4.24
C GLN A 140 -3.84 -13.09 2.75
N ALA A 141 -4.90 -13.57 2.10
CA ALA A 141 -5.18 -13.25 0.70
C ALA A 141 -5.44 -11.75 0.50
N PHE A 142 -6.20 -11.10 1.40
CA PHE A 142 -6.37 -9.64 1.36
C PHE A 142 -5.06 -8.90 1.59
N THR A 143 -4.20 -9.39 2.48
CA THR A 143 -2.89 -8.77 2.75
C THR A 143 -1.98 -8.87 1.52
N ALA A 144 -1.95 -10.03 0.85
CA ALA A 144 -1.16 -10.25 -0.35
C ALA A 144 -1.66 -9.42 -1.55
N GLY A 145 -2.98 -9.36 -1.74
CA GLY A 145 -3.60 -8.59 -2.83
C GLY A 145 -3.50 -7.07 -2.66
N SER A 146 -3.46 -6.56 -1.43
CA SER A 146 -3.46 -5.12 -1.15
C SER A 146 -2.09 -4.44 -1.24
N ASN A 147 -1.10 -5.09 -1.86
CA ASN A 147 0.25 -4.54 -1.97
C ASN A 147 0.28 -3.23 -2.78
N ASN A 148 1.20 -2.32 -2.43
CA ASN A 148 1.35 -1.02 -3.08
C ASN A 148 2.13 -1.18 -4.40
N ALA A 149 1.46 -1.65 -5.44
CA ALA A 149 2.05 -1.93 -6.75
C ALA A 149 2.33 -0.63 -7.52
N SER A 150 3.52 -0.06 -7.39
CA SER A 150 4.04 0.91 -8.36
C SER A 150 4.51 0.14 -9.62
N ILE A 151 3.59 -0.14 -10.54
CA ILE A 151 3.95 -0.60 -11.89
C ILE A 151 4.39 0.62 -12.70
N PRO A 152 5.58 0.62 -13.32
CA PRO A 152 5.95 1.66 -14.26
C PRO A 152 5.04 1.53 -15.47
N VAL A 153 4.08 2.44 -15.63
CA VAL A 153 3.38 2.60 -16.90
C VAL A 153 4.40 3.10 -17.93
N PRO A 154 4.69 2.35 -19.00
CA PRO A 154 5.40 2.92 -20.14
C PRO A 154 4.49 4.02 -20.75
N PRO A 155 5.07 5.15 -21.21
CA PRO A 155 4.34 6.18 -21.96
C PRO A 155 3.66 5.60 -23.20
#